data_AF-A0A3N5U6T1-F1
#
_entry.id   AF-A0A3N5U6T1-F1
#
_cell.length_a   1.000
_cell.length_b   1.000
_cell.length_c   1.000
_cell.angle_alpha   90.00
_cell.angle_beta   90.00
_cell.angle_gamma   90.00
#
_symmetry.space_group_name_H-M   'P 1'
#
loop_
_entity.id
_entity.type
_entity.pdbx_description
1 polymer ?
#
loop_
_entity_poly.entity_id
_entity_poly.type
_entity_poly.pdbx_seq_one_letter_code
_entity_poly.pdbx_strand_id
1 'polypeptide(L)'
;MNVQHINIKFFLENPEAVHLADYAAVFNSWIQKHALEELLIDVADYLHVHNGPGIMLIGHEADYSLDQRAGRLGLLYNRKAQLEGSTQEKLAQAARAALTAAQILEKENGLKFNAREAQVVVNDRLLIPNTRETFASLEPELRSFFALLYNGAEYALTHQADPRERFTANVKTESSFDAETLLKNLSVEAAHA
;
A
#
# COMPACT_ATOMS: atom_id res chain seq x y z
N MET A 1 12.67 -8.38 14.26
CA MET A 1 11.25 -8.32 14.70
C MET A 1 10.40 -8.91 13.60
N ASN A 2 9.49 -9.83 13.88
CA ASN A 2 8.63 -10.42 12.84
C ASN A 2 7.42 -9.49 12.60
N VAL A 3 7.46 -8.70 11.54
CA VAL A 3 6.37 -7.77 11.20
C VAL A 3 5.31 -8.52 10.40
N GLN A 4 4.04 -8.35 10.78
CA GLN A 4 2.87 -8.94 10.13
C GLN A 4 1.82 -7.85 9.90
N HIS A 5 0.77 -8.15 9.12
CA HIS A 5 -0.36 -7.25 8.86
C HIS A 5 0.07 -5.86 8.38
N ILE A 6 0.97 -5.88 7.39
CA ILE A 6 1.49 -4.69 6.72
C ILE A 6 0.43 -4.17 5.76
N ASN A 7 0.23 -2.86 5.81
CA ASN A 7 -0.50 -2.13 4.80
C ASN A 7 0.46 -1.23 4.04
N ILE A 8 0.20 -1.04 2.75
CA ILE A 8 0.90 -0.04 1.96
C ILE A 8 -0.12 0.77 1.15
N LYS A 9 0.08 2.08 1.11
CA LYS A 9 -0.74 3.01 0.35
C LYS A 9 0.08 3.76 -0.68
N PHE A 10 -0.41 3.77 -1.91
CA PHE A 10 0.06 4.66 -2.97
C PHE A 10 -1.01 5.71 -3.25
N PHE A 11 -0.63 6.98 -3.23
CA PHE A 11 -1.57 8.10 -3.34
C PHE A 11 -1.93 8.36 -4.81
N LEU A 12 -3.12 8.92 -5.04
CA LEU A 12 -3.48 9.40 -6.38
C LEU A 12 -2.87 10.78 -6.64
N GLU A 13 -2.54 11.05 -7.90
CA GLU A 13 -2.02 12.35 -8.37
C GLU A 13 -3.15 13.38 -8.50
N ASN A 14 -4.30 12.98 -9.03
CA ASN A 14 -5.48 13.83 -9.24
C ASN A 14 -6.71 13.18 -8.57
N PRO A 15 -6.85 13.29 -7.24
CA PRO A 15 -7.94 12.66 -6.50
C PRO A 15 -9.31 13.30 -6.80
N GLU A 16 -9.35 14.58 -7.15
CA GLU A 16 -10.59 15.33 -7.42
C GLU A 16 -11.32 14.88 -8.70
N ALA A 17 -10.60 14.27 -9.64
CA ALA A 17 -11.19 13.72 -10.86
C ALA A 17 -11.85 12.35 -10.66
N VAL A 18 -11.75 11.74 -9.47
CA VAL A 18 -12.20 10.36 -9.21
C VAL A 18 -13.61 10.32 -8.66
N HIS A 19 -14.52 9.74 -9.43
CA HIS A 19 -15.86 9.41 -8.96
C HIS A 19 -15.86 8.04 -8.26
N LEU A 20 -15.68 8.02 -6.94
CA LEU A 20 -15.47 6.76 -6.19
C LEU A 20 -16.62 5.75 -6.32
N ALA A 21 -17.88 6.20 -6.51
CA ALA A 21 -19.02 5.30 -6.63
C ALA A 21 -18.93 4.35 -7.85
N ASP A 22 -18.16 4.70 -8.87
CA ASP A 22 -18.00 3.87 -10.07
C ASP A 22 -17.14 2.62 -9.79
N TYR A 23 -16.30 2.66 -8.74
CA TYR A 23 -15.32 1.62 -8.46
C TYR A 23 -15.92 0.38 -7.81
N ALA A 24 -17.16 0.45 -7.33
CA ALA A 24 -17.86 -0.76 -6.90
C ALA A 24 -18.04 -1.74 -8.06
N ALA A 25 -18.40 -1.25 -9.25
CA ALA A 25 -18.53 -2.08 -10.45
C ALA A 25 -17.17 -2.60 -10.95
N VAL A 26 -16.13 -1.76 -10.87
CA VAL A 26 -14.75 -2.15 -11.22
C VAL A 26 -14.28 -3.32 -10.37
N PHE A 27 -14.40 -3.21 -9.04
CA PHE A 27 -13.99 -4.27 -8.12
C PHE A 27 -14.84 -5.54 -8.24
N ASN A 28 -16.14 -5.42 -8.53
CA ASN A 28 -16.96 -6.58 -8.88
C ASN A 28 -16.45 -7.29 -10.15
N SER A 29 -16.00 -6.55 -11.16
CA SER A 29 -15.38 -7.16 -12.34
C SER A 29 -14.05 -7.85 -11.99
N TRP A 30 -13.29 -7.35 -11.02
CA TRP A 30 -12.03 -7.98 -10.60
C TRP A 30 -12.27 -9.31 -9.89
N ILE A 31 -13.31 -9.39 -9.05
CA ILE A 31 -13.75 -10.65 -8.42
C ILE A 31 -14.08 -11.69 -9.50
N GLN A 32 -14.90 -11.32 -10.49
CA GLN A 32 -15.33 -12.24 -11.56
C GLN A 32 -14.18 -12.73 -12.45
N LYS A 33 -13.17 -11.88 -12.68
CA LYS A 33 -12.04 -12.18 -13.56
C LYS A 33 -10.84 -12.77 -12.83
N HIS A 34 -10.89 -12.88 -11.49
CA HIS A 34 -9.72 -13.24 -10.67
C HIS A 34 -8.50 -12.36 -11.00
N ALA A 35 -8.70 -11.04 -11.00
CA ALA A 35 -7.73 -10.08 -11.52
C ALA A 35 -6.44 -9.94 -10.68
N LEU A 36 -6.43 -10.47 -9.46
CA LEU A 36 -5.32 -10.39 -8.50
C LEU A 36 -5.03 -11.79 -7.93
N GLU A 37 -3.87 -11.95 -7.27
CA GLU A 37 -3.46 -13.23 -6.69
C GLU A 37 -4.29 -13.64 -5.47
N GLU A 38 -4.74 -12.67 -4.66
CA GLU A 38 -5.61 -12.95 -3.52
C GLU A 38 -6.99 -13.47 -3.94
N LEU A 39 -7.60 -14.27 -3.07
CA LEU A 39 -8.98 -14.69 -3.25
C LEU A 39 -9.91 -13.52 -2.94
N LEU A 40 -10.38 -12.84 -3.98
CA LEU A 40 -11.34 -11.74 -3.88
C LEU A 40 -12.76 -12.27 -3.62
N ILE A 41 -13.49 -11.67 -2.67
CA ILE A 41 -14.75 -12.20 -2.15
C ILE A 41 -15.91 -11.23 -2.36
N ASP A 42 -15.77 -9.96 -1.94
CA ASP A 42 -16.88 -9.02 -1.88
C ASP A 42 -16.43 -7.56 -2.05
N VAL A 43 -17.39 -6.65 -2.24
CA VAL A 43 -17.18 -5.21 -2.31
C VAL A 43 -18.03 -4.51 -1.26
N ALA A 44 -17.40 -3.65 -0.46
CA ALA A 44 -18.09 -2.85 0.56
C ALA A 44 -18.02 -1.35 0.26
N ASP A 45 -19.15 -0.65 0.43
CA ASP A 45 -19.29 0.79 0.22
C ASP A 45 -19.29 1.55 1.56
N TYR A 46 -18.25 2.37 1.75
CA TYR A 46 -18.11 3.31 2.87
C TYR A 46 -18.03 4.78 2.42
N LEU A 47 -18.62 5.14 1.28
CA LEU A 47 -18.62 6.54 0.80
C LEU A 47 -19.24 7.53 1.79
N HIS A 48 -20.15 7.05 2.64
CA HIS A 48 -20.78 7.84 3.70
C HIS A 48 -19.84 8.16 4.87
N VAL A 49 -18.71 7.47 4.99
CA VAL A 49 -17.73 7.69 6.08
C VAL A 49 -16.73 8.76 5.65
N HIS A 50 -16.81 9.92 6.30
CA HIS A 50 -15.90 11.04 6.04
C HIS A 50 -14.43 10.64 6.29
N ASN A 51 -13.56 10.88 5.30
CA ASN A 51 -12.15 10.44 5.30
C ASN A 51 -11.98 8.96 5.65
N GLY A 52 -12.96 8.14 5.25
CA GLY A 52 -13.00 6.71 5.50
C GLY A 52 -12.38 5.87 4.38
N PRO A 53 -12.62 4.55 4.40
CA PRO A 53 -12.05 3.61 3.45
C PRO A 53 -12.55 3.74 2.00
N GLY A 54 -13.59 4.54 1.75
CA GLY A 54 -14.18 4.68 0.42
C GLY A 54 -14.82 3.38 -0.06
N ILE A 55 -14.46 2.92 -1.27
CA ILE A 55 -14.85 1.60 -1.77
C ILE A 55 -13.77 0.60 -1.39
N MET A 56 -14.17 -0.50 -0.75
CA MET A 56 -13.28 -1.60 -0.36
C MET A 56 -13.56 -2.85 -1.20
N LEU A 57 -12.49 -3.50 -1.64
CA LEU A 57 -12.49 -4.85 -2.21
C LEU A 57 -11.98 -5.81 -1.13
N ILE A 58 -12.85 -6.69 -0.69
CA ILE A 58 -12.60 -7.62 0.41
C ILE A 58 -12.05 -8.93 -0.16
N GLY A 59 -10.86 -9.32 0.27
CA GLY A 59 -10.25 -10.61 -0.08
C GLY A 59 -10.11 -11.52 1.14
N HIS A 60 -9.73 -12.78 0.91
CA HIS A 60 -9.44 -13.70 2.01
C HIS A 60 -8.16 -13.30 2.73
N GLU A 61 -7.07 -13.10 1.98
CA GLU A 61 -5.75 -12.82 2.53
C GLU A 61 -5.50 -11.34 2.82
N ALA A 62 -6.07 -10.46 2.00
CA ALA A 62 -5.89 -9.01 2.08
C ALA A 62 -7.11 -8.26 1.53
N ASP A 63 -7.25 -7.01 1.96
CA ASP A 63 -8.23 -6.08 1.42
C ASP A 63 -7.53 -4.99 0.60
N TYR A 64 -8.23 -4.49 -0.40
CA TYR A 64 -7.86 -3.30 -1.17
C TYR A 64 -8.91 -2.21 -0.95
N SER A 65 -8.51 -0.95 -0.99
CA SER A 65 -9.47 0.15 -0.85
C SER A 65 -9.00 1.43 -1.53
N LEU A 66 -9.95 2.19 -2.07
CA LEU A 66 -9.74 3.58 -2.45
C LEU A 66 -9.93 4.47 -1.21
N ASP A 67 -8.94 4.40 -0.34
CA ASP A 67 -8.95 4.96 1.01
C ASP A 67 -8.69 6.46 1.01
N GLN A 68 -9.49 7.20 1.79
CA GLN A 68 -9.40 8.65 1.95
C GLN A 68 -8.90 9.07 3.33
N ARG A 69 -8.30 8.17 4.11
CA ARG A 69 -7.77 8.50 5.44
C ARG A 69 -6.89 9.75 5.40
N ALA A 70 -7.11 10.62 6.39
CA ALA A 70 -6.48 11.94 6.49
C ALA A 70 -6.74 12.88 5.29
N GLY A 71 -7.85 12.69 4.57
CA GLY A 71 -8.23 13.51 3.41
C GLY A 71 -7.37 13.27 2.17
N ARG A 72 -6.62 12.16 2.13
CA ARG A 72 -5.71 11.84 1.02
C ARG A 72 -6.15 10.56 0.34
N LEU A 73 -6.73 10.67 -0.85
CA LEU A 73 -7.15 9.50 -1.63
C LEU A 73 -5.94 8.72 -2.15
N GLY A 74 -6.00 7.40 -2.00
CA GLY A 74 -4.97 6.48 -2.47
C GLY A 74 -5.49 5.05 -2.54
N LEU A 75 -4.78 4.18 -3.24
CA LEU A 75 -5.01 2.74 -3.16
C LEU A 75 -4.26 2.19 -1.96
N LEU A 76 -5.00 1.66 -1.00
CA LEU A 76 -4.49 1.03 0.22
C LEU A 76 -4.66 -0.48 0.11
N TYR A 77 -3.55 -1.21 0.17
CA TYR A 77 -3.50 -2.64 0.42
C TYR A 77 -3.40 -2.90 1.91
N ASN A 78 -4.17 -3.87 2.42
CA ASN A 78 -4.21 -4.24 3.84
C ASN A 78 -4.12 -5.76 4.00
N ARG A 79 -2.94 -6.26 4.39
CA ARG A 79 -2.74 -7.69 4.64
C ARG A 79 -3.42 -8.13 5.94
N LYS A 80 -4.29 -9.14 5.87
CA LYS A 80 -5.00 -9.72 7.02
C LYS A 80 -4.46 -11.08 7.45
N ALA A 81 -4.05 -11.91 6.49
CA ALA A 81 -3.47 -13.21 6.78
C ALA A 81 -1.99 -13.05 7.14
N GLN A 82 -1.48 -13.93 8.00
CA GLN A 82 -0.03 -14.02 8.22
C GLN A 82 0.68 -14.36 6.91
N LEU A 83 1.92 -13.90 6.81
CA LEU A 83 2.81 -14.22 5.71
C LEU A 83 4.11 -14.75 6.28
N GLU A 84 4.66 -15.78 5.65
CA GLU A 84 5.99 -16.30 5.97
C GLU A 84 7.09 -15.42 5.37
N GLY A 85 8.33 -15.63 5.81
CA GLY A 85 9.49 -14.89 5.33
C GLY A 85 9.93 -13.73 6.22
N SER A 86 10.94 -13.01 5.73
CA SER A 86 11.54 -11.84 6.34
C SER A 86 10.64 -10.60 6.24
N THR A 87 10.96 -9.57 7.02
CA THR A 87 10.25 -8.28 6.93
C THR A 87 10.41 -7.65 5.54
N GLN A 88 11.58 -7.78 4.90
CA GLN A 88 11.80 -7.31 3.52
C GLN A 88 10.86 -7.99 2.53
N GLU A 89 10.78 -9.33 2.56
CA GLU A 89 9.93 -10.09 1.64
C GLU A 89 8.45 -9.70 1.81
N LYS A 90 8.00 -9.43 3.04
CA LYS A 90 6.62 -9.02 3.32
C LYS A 90 6.32 -7.59 2.88
N LEU A 91 7.27 -6.66 3.06
CA LEU A 91 7.16 -5.30 2.55
C LEU A 91 7.10 -5.30 1.01
N ALA A 92 7.99 -6.07 0.38
CA ALA A 92 8.03 -6.22 -1.07
C ALA A 92 6.75 -6.87 -1.61
N GLN A 93 6.21 -7.90 -0.94
CA GLN A 93 4.95 -8.53 -1.32
C GLN A 93 3.78 -7.54 -1.24
N ALA A 94 3.63 -6.82 -0.12
CA ALA A 94 2.56 -5.84 0.04
C ALA A 94 2.64 -4.74 -1.04
N ALA A 95 3.85 -4.25 -1.33
CA ALA A 95 4.10 -3.26 -2.37
C ALA A 95 3.78 -3.78 -3.76
N ARG A 96 4.20 -5.01 -4.08
CA ARG A 96 3.90 -5.68 -5.35
C ARG A 96 2.40 -5.81 -5.55
N ALA A 97 1.67 -6.30 -4.56
CA ALA A 97 0.22 -6.44 -4.60
C ALA A 97 -0.48 -5.09 -4.87
N ALA A 98 -0.13 -4.06 -4.11
CA ALA A 98 -0.69 -2.72 -4.29
C ALA A 98 -0.34 -2.10 -5.65
N LEU A 99 0.89 -2.24 -6.13
CA LEU A 99 1.33 -1.69 -7.41
C LEU A 99 0.70 -2.43 -8.60
N THR A 100 0.54 -3.74 -8.52
CA THR A 100 -0.19 -4.52 -9.53
C THR A 100 -1.63 -4.04 -9.65
N ALA A 101 -2.33 -3.88 -8.52
CA ALA A 101 -3.68 -3.32 -8.51
C ALA A 101 -3.71 -1.87 -9.04
N ALA A 102 -2.72 -1.04 -8.69
CA ALA A 102 -2.60 0.31 -9.23
C ALA A 102 -2.46 0.30 -10.76
N GLN A 103 -1.58 -0.52 -11.33
CA GLN A 103 -1.39 -0.64 -12.78
C GLN A 103 -2.67 -1.05 -13.52
N ILE A 104 -3.47 -1.96 -12.95
CA ILE A 104 -4.75 -2.35 -13.55
C ILE A 104 -5.69 -1.14 -13.60
N LEU A 105 -5.78 -0.36 -12.52
CA LEU A 105 -6.61 0.85 -12.48
C LEU A 105 -6.10 1.95 -13.41
N GLU A 106 -4.78 2.14 -13.54
CA GLU A 106 -4.21 3.10 -14.51
C GLU A 106 -4.59 2.71 -15.94
N LYS A 107 -4.47 1.43 -16.28
CA LYS A 107 -4.74 0.92 -17.62
C LYS A 107 -6.22 0.88 -17.98
N GLU A 108 -7.08 0.42 -17.07
CA GLU A 108 -8.50 0.18 -17.35
C GLU A 108 -9.41 1.36 -17.00
N ASN A 109 -8.99 2.20 -16.04
CA ASN A 109 -9.83 3.28 -15.50
C ASN A 109 -9.20 4.67 -15.62
N GLY A 110 -7.97 4.77 -16.13
CA GLY A 110 -7.30 6.05 -16.35
C GLY A 110 -6.90 6.78 -15.06
N LEU A 111 -6.83 6.06 -13.93
CA LEU A 111 -6.25 6.62 -12.71
C LEU A 111 -4.77 6.97 -12.93
N LYS A 112 -4.26 7.88 -12.10
CA LYS A 112 -2.85 8.21 -12.05
C LYS A 112 -2.37 8.20 -10.62
N PHE A 113 -1.35 7.40 -10.35
CA PHE A 113 -0.77 7.32 -9.02
C PHE A 113 0.45 8.23 -8.89
N ASN A 114 0.51 8.93 -7.75
CA ASN A 114 1.71 9.62 -7.33
C ASN A 114 2.70 8.59 -6.79
N ALA A 115 3.55 8.07 -7.68
CA ALA A 115 4.60 7.13 -7.33
C ALA A 115 5.73 7.74 -6.48
N ARG A 116 5.70 9.04 -6.20
CA ARG A 116 6.72 9.75 -5.40
C ARG A 116 6.45 9.68 -3.90
N GLU A 117 5.24 9.27 -3.50
CA GLU A 117 4.83 9.19 -2.11
C GLU A 117 4.17 7.84 -1.83
N ALA A 118 4.58 7.21 -0.72
CA ALA A 118 3.95 6.00 -0.22
C ALA A 118 3.87 6.02 1.30
N GLN A 119 2.96 5.23 1.85
CA GLN A 119 2.78 5.07 3.28
C GLN A 119 2.78 3.59 3.64
N VAL A 120 3.59 3.20 4.62
CA VAL A 120 3.56 1.88 5.25
C VAL A 120 2.90 2.01 6.62
N VAL A 121 1.91 1.15 6.88
CA VAL A 121 1.22 1.07 8.17
C VAL A 121 1.30 -0.37 8.68
N VAL A 122 1.44 -0.55 9.99
CA VAL A 122 1.37 -1.89 10.61
C VAL A 122 0.20 -1.96 11.58
N ASN A 123 -0.69 -2.94 11.40
CA ASN A 123 -1.93 -3.05 12.18
C ASN A 123 -1.71 -3.59 13.61
N ASP A 124 -0.66 -4.37 13.85
CA ASP A 124 -0.42 -5.05 15.13
C ASP A 124 0.10 -4.14 16.24
N ARG A 125 -0.75 -3.25 16.76
CA ARG A 125 -0.37 -2.25 17.77
C ARG A 125 0.20 -2.84 19.08
N LEU A 126 -0.14 -4.09 19.41
CA LEU A 126 0.40 -4.77 20.59
C LEU A 126 1.89 -5.13 20.40
N LEU A 127 2.27 -5.57 19.20
CA LEU A 127 3.63 -6.03 18.90
C LEU A 127 4.47 -4.89 18.31
N ILE A 128 3.84 -4.00 17.55
CA ILE A 128 4.42 -2.89 16.80
C ILE A 128 3.73 -1.59 17.26
N PRO A 129 3.93 -1.16 18.52
CA PRO A 129 3.33 0.08 19.02
C PRO A 129 3.92 1.28 18.28
N ASN A 130 3.12 2.35 18.10
CA ASN A 130 3.58 3.54 17.38
C ASN A 130 4.47 4.45 18.26
N THR A 131 5.68 4.01 18.53
CA THR A 131 6.68 4.69 19.38
C THR A 131 7.93 5.03 18.58
N ARG A 132 8.79 5.90 19.14
CA ARG A 132 10.07 6.25 18.51
C ARG A 132 11.03 5.07 18.53
N GLU A 133 10.96 4.25 19.58
CA GLU A 133 11.76 3.04 19.78
C GLU A 133 11.40 1.99 18.73
N THR A 134 10.11 1.77 18.49
CA THR A 134 9.63 0.88 17.42
C THR A 134 10.08 1.38 16.06
N PHE A 135 9.98 2.69 15.78
CA PHE A 135 10.48 3.25 14.54
C PHE A 135 12.00 3.03 14.38
N ALA A 136 12.81 3.36 15.38
CA ALA A 136 14.25 3.13 15.33
C ALA A 136 14.61 1.66 15.08
N SER A 137 13.81 0.71 15.59
CA SER A 137 14.00 -0.73 15.36
C SER A 137 13.62 -1.19 13.95
N LEU A 138 12.67 -0.52 13.29
CA LEU A 138 12.18 -0.87 11.95
C LEU A 138 12.80 -0.01 10.85
N GLU A 139 13.41 1.12 11.20
CA GLU A 139 13.98 2.08 10.26
C GLU A 139 15.00 1.44 9.29
N PRO A 140 15.93 0.55 9.72
CA PRO A 140 16.85 -0.11 8.78
C PRO A 140 16.12 -0.93 7.71
N GLU A 141 15.08 -1.68 8.11
CA GLU A 141 14.27 -2.49 7.20
C GLU A 141 13.48 -1.59 6.24
N LEU A 142 12.83 -0.54 6.75
CA LEU A 142 12.10 0.43 5.93
C LEU A 142 13.03 1.14 4.93
N ARG A 143 14.25 1.49 5.35
CA ARG A 143 15.21 2.16 4.49
C ARG A 143 15.72 1.25 3.37
N SER A 144 16.05 0.00 3.69
CA SER A 144 16.44 -1.00 2.68
C SER A 144 15.32 -1.21 1.67
N PHE A 145 14.08 -1.37 2.15
CA PHE A 145 12.92 -1.54 1.28
C PHE A 145 12.68 -0.34 0.36
N PHE A 146 12.69 0.89 0.88
CA PHE A 146 12.49 2.08 0.05
C PHE A 146 13.68 2.38 -0.87
N ALA A 147 14.91 2.01 -0.48
CA ALA A 147 16.05 2.08 -1.37
C ALA A 147 15.90 1.12 -2.56
N LEU A 148 15.39 -0.09 -2.34
CA LEU A 148 15.04 -1.01 -3.43
C LEU A 148 13.90 -0.44 -4.29
N LEU A 149 12.79 -0.04 -3.67
CA LEU A 149 11.60 0.47 -4.36
C LEU A 149 11.91 1.65 -5.28
N TYR A 150 12.75 2.59 -4.81
CA TYR A 150 13.16 3.78 -5.55
C TYR A 150 14.50 3.64 -6.27
N ASN A 151 15.03 2.42 -6.42
CA ASN A 151 16.27 2.13 -7.13
C ASN A 151 17.44 3.05 -6.71
N GLY A 152 17.59 3.26 -5.40
CA GLY A 152 18.65 4.07 -4.80
C GLY A 152 18.46 5.58 -4.88
N ALA A 153 17.33 6.09 -5.41
CA ALA A 153 17.06 7.52 -5.40
C ALA A 153 16.90 8.07 -3.98
N GLU A 154 17.27 9.34 -3.78
CA GLU A 154 17.10 10.01 -2.50
C GLU A 154 15.62 10.17 -2.13
N TYR A 155 15.32 9.94 -0.86
CA TYR A 155 13.97 10.10 -0.31
C TYR A 155 14.04 10.57 1.16
N ALA A 156 12.96 11.23 1.59
CA ALA A 156 12.69 11.52 2.99
C ALA A 156 11.79 10.43 3.57
N LEU A 157 12.24 9.80 4.66
CA LEU A 157 11.45 8.89 5.48
C LEU A 157 11.03 9.60 6.76
N THR A 158 9.73 9.63 7.03
CA THR A 158 9.16 10.35 8.18
C THR A 158 8.25 9.44 9.00
N HIS A 159 8.23 9.69 10.31
CA HIS A 159 7.43 8.98 11.30
C HIS A 159 6.92 9.96 12.35
N GLN A 160 5.66 9.79 12.76
CA GLN A 160 5.07 10.55 13.87
C GLN A 160 4.63 9.57 14.96
N ALA A 161 5.33 9.61 16.09
CA ALA A 161 5.00 8.78 17.25
C ALA A 161 3.72 9.29 17.93
N ASP A 162 2.70 8.46 17.95
CA ASP A 162 1.49 8.62 18.77
C ASP A 162 0.97 7.22 19.15
N PRO A 163 1.06 6.82 20.43
CA PRO A 163 0.58 5.52 20.91
C PRO A 163 -0.90 5.24 20.65
N ARG A 164 -1.72 6.28 20.39
CA ARG A 164 -3.14 6.15 20.07
C ARG A 164 -3.37 5.71 18.62
N GLU A 165 -2.37 5.90 17.77
CA GLU A 165 -2.40 5.58 16.35
C GLU A 165 -1.69 4.25 16.03
N ARG A 166 -1.90 3.77 14.80
CA ARG A 166 -1.12 2.65 14.25
C ARG A 166 0.26 3.13 13.84
N PHE A 167 1.26 2.25 13.94
CA PHE A 167 2.59 2.54 13.41
C PHE A 167 2.48 2.93 11.95
N THR A 168 3.01 4.10 11.59
CA THR A 168 2.92 4.67 10.24
C THR A 168 4.24 5.32 9.86
N ALA A 169 4.82 4.88 8.74
CA ALA A 169 5.99 5.50 8.13
C ALA A 169 5.60 6.03 6.74
N ASN A 170 5.97 7.27 6.44
CA ASN A 170 5.72 7.89 5.14
C ASN A 170 7.04 8.13 4.41
N VAL A 171 7.07 7.84 3.12
CA VAL A 171 8.20 8.15 2.25
C VAL A 171 7.80 9.19 1.21
N LYS A 172 8.74 10.07 0.87
CA LYS A 172 8.61 11.01 -0.23
C LYS A 172 9.94 11.15 -0.98
N THR A 173 9.92 11.10 -2.30
CA THR A 173 11.08 11.36 -3.15
C THR A 173 10.82 12.52 -4.11
N GLU A 174 11.88 13.24 -4.49
CA GLU A 174 11.77 14.25 -5.55
C GLU A 174 11.89 13.65 -6.95
N SER A 175 12.44 12.44 -7.07
CA SER A 175 12.54 11.71 -8.34
C SER A 175 11.18 11.28 -8.87
N SER A 176 11.02 11.28 -10.19
CA SER A 176 9.78 10.85 -10.84
C SER A 176 9.80 9.35 -11.11
N PHE A 177 8.72 8.67 -10.75
CA PHE A 177 8.49 7.25 -11.01
C PHE A 177 7.06 7.06 -11.54
N ASP A 178 6.79 5.89 -12.09
CA ASP A 178 5.45 5.38 -12.36
C ASP A 178 5.27 4.01 -11.66
N ALA A 179 4.03 3.52 -11.56
CA ALA A 179 3.75 2.26 -10.88
C ALA A 179 4.49 1.06 -11.52
N GLU A 180 4.64 1.07 -12.85
CA GLU A 180 5.36 0.03 -13.59
C GLU A 180 6.84 -0.03 -13.23
N THR A 181 7.49 1.11 -13.13
CA THR A 181 8.90 1.22 -12.78
C THR A 181 9.12 0.75 -11.34
N LEU A 182 8.27 1.18 -10.41
CA LEU A 182 8.34 0.70 -9.02
C LEU A 182 8.18 -0.82 -8.92
N LEU A 183 7.25 -1.39 -9.68
CA LEU A 183 7.02 -2.84 -9.70
C LEU A 183 8.21 -3.61 -10.29
N LYS A 184 8.85 -3.06 -11.34
CA LYS A 184 10.07 -3.62 -11.93
C LYS A 184 11.22 -3.63 -10.92
N ASN A 185 11.40 -2.54 -10.17
CA ASN A 185 12.46 -2.45 -9.15
C ASN A 185 12.35 -3.57 -8.10
N LEU A 186 11.13 -3.91 -7.67
CA LEU A 186 10.87 -5.00 -6.72
C LEU A 186 11.13 -6.40 -7.30
N SER A 187 11.34 -6.54 -8.61
CA SER A 187 11.55 -7.83 -9.27
C SER A 187 13.03 -8.16 -9.51
N VAL A 188 13.93 -7.20 -9.29
CA VAL A 188 15.38 -7.35 -9.57
C VAL A 188 16.09 -8.28 -8.57
N GLU A 189 15.53 -8.52 -7.39
CA GLU A 189 16.14 -9.41 -6.37
C GLU A 189 16.04 -10.92 -6.67
N ALA A 190 15.29 -11.35 -7.69
CA ALA A 190 15.23 -12.77 -8.07
C ALA A 190 16.47 -13.26 -8.86
N ALA A 191 17.42 -12.38 -9.21
CA ALA A 191 18.54 -12.70 -10.11
C ALA A 191 19.88 -13.03 -9.41
N HIS A 192 19.96 -12.92 -8.09
CA HIS A 192 21.17 -13.26 -7.33
C HIS A 192 20.86 -14.07 -6.08
N ALA A 193 20.46 -15.33 -6.29
CA ALA A 193 20.56 -16.42 -5.32
C ALA A 193 21.21 -17.63 -5.99
#